data_AF-A0A6C0F249-F1
#
_entry.id   AF-A0A6C0F249-F1
#
_cell.length_a   1.000
_cell.length_b   1.000
_cell.length_c   1.000
_cell.angle_alpha   90.00
_cell.angle_beta   90.00
_cell.angle_gamma   90.00
#
_symmetry.space_group_name_H-M   'P 1'
#
loop_
_entity.id
_entity.type
_entity.pdbx_description
1 polymer ?
#
loop_
_entity_poly.entity_id
_entity_poly.type
_entity_poly.pdbx_seq_one_letter_code
_entity_poly.pdbx_strand_id
1 'polypeptide(L)'
;MRFIESLCPPAFLYMLYVVVHIGLDVTLGLYITAVIKLLTGILGVVLLDSFCRVDLGVVSWVVIATPFIITALASSIAMGLQLDKTVTAYTIEQFTPLTADDKKNRDKYVTQLKGGEAPVSSVAVYR
;
A
#
# COMPACT_ATOMS: atom_id res chain seq x y z
N MET A 1 12.73 -31.45 8.40
CA MET A 1 12.51 -30.20 7.66
C MET A 1 12.62 -30.53 6.17
N ARG A 2 11.53 -30.85 5.46
CA ARG A 2 11.56 -31.32 4.05
C ARG A 2 10.81 -30.42 3.07
N PHE A 3 10.11 -29.39 3.55
CA PHE A 3 9.37 -28.46 2.69
C PHE A 3 10.28 -27.52 1.88
N ILE A 4 11.53 -27.31 2.34
CA ILE A 4 12.56 -26.55 1.61
C ILE A 4 13.15 -27.32 0.42
N GLU A 5 13.09 -28.66 0.43
CA GLU A 5 13.61 -29.50 -0.66
C GLU A 5 12.59 -29.65 -1.81
N SER A 6 11.32 -29.30 -1.60
CA SER A 6 10.25 -29.49 -2.58
C SER A 6 9.78 -28.21 -3.27
N LEU A 7 10.09 -27.02 -2.73
CA LEU A 7 9.75 -25.73 -3.35
C LEU A 7 11.00 -25.03 -3.84
N CYS A 8 10.95 -24.54 -5.07
CA CYS A 8 12.06 -23.78 -5.62
C CYS A 8 12.33 -22.48 -4.85
N PRO A 9 13.61 -22.05 -4.69
CA PRO A 9 13.98 -20.82 -3.99
C PRO A 9 13.17 -19.57 -4.39
N PRO A 10 12.91 -19.26 -5.69
CA PRO A 10 12.10 -18.11 -6.07
C PRO A 10 10.63 -18.19 -5.65
N ALA A 11 10.03 -19.39 -5.63
CA ALA A 11 8.63 -19.58 -5.24
C ALA A 11 8.42 -19.31 -3.74
N PHE A 12 9.38 -19.71 -2.90
CA PHE A 12 9.36 -19.43 -1.47
C PHE A 12 9.47 -17.94 -1.16
N LEU A 13 10.35 -17.21 -1.86
CA LEU A 13 10.47 -15.76 -1.71
C LEU A 13 9.19 -15.04 -2.12
N TYR A 14 8.56 -15.46 -3.21
CA TYR A 14 7.29 -14.89 -3.65
C TYR A 14 6.16 -15.13 -2.64
N MET A 15 6.10 -16.31 -2.03
CA MET A 15 5.14 -16.60 -0.96
C MET A 15 5.30 -15.63 0.22
N LEU A 16 6.53 -15.41 0.69
CA LEU A 16 6.80 -14.50 1.79
C LEU A 16 6.42 -13.05 1.44
N TYR A 17 6.74 -12.61 0.23
CA TYR A 17 6.32 -11.31 -0.31
C TYR A 17 4.80 -11.13 -0.26
N VAL A 18 4.05 -12.10 -0.77
CA VAL A 18 2.57 -12.08 -0.75
C VAL A 18 2.03 -12.00 0.68
N VAL A 19 2.61 -12.74 1.63
CA VAL A 19 2.18 -12.72 3.04
C VAL A 19 2.35 -11.33 3.65
N VAL A 20 3.50 -10.68 3.42
CA VAL A 20 3.75 -9.32 3.92
C VAL A 20 2.71 -8.34 3.34
N HIS A 21 2.43 -8.45 2.05
CA HIS A 21 1.47 -7.58 1.38
C HIS A 21 0.05 -7.79 1.90
N ILE A 22 -0.40 -9.04 2.03
CA ILE A 22 -1.72 -9.34 2.62
C ILE A 22 -1.80 -8.82 4.06
N GLY A 23 -0.73 -8.97 4.84
CA GLY A 23 -0.65 -8.41 6.19
C GLY A 23 -0.88 -6.89 6.20
N LEU A 24 -0.27 -6.18 5.24
CA LEU A 24 -0.47 -4.73 5.07
C LEU A 24 -1.92 -4.41 4.65
N ASP A 25 -2.50 -5.13 3.71
CA ASP A 25 -3.90 -4.90 3.32
C ASP A 25 -4.87 -5.13 4.48
N VAL A 26 -4.61 -6.13 5.34
CA VAL A 26 -5.42 -6.42 6.53
C VAL A 26 -5.29 -5.30 7.57
N THR A 27 -4.09 -4.76 7.81
CA THR A 27 -3.92 -3.65 8.76
C THR A 27 -4.56 -2.35 8.29
N LEU A 28 -4.67 -2.15 6.97
CA LEU A 28 -5.37 -1.02 6.37
C LEU A 28 -6.90 -1.24 6.25
N GLY A 29 -7.43 -2.41 6.65
CA GLY A 29 -8.86 -2.73 6.58
C GLY A 29 -9.37 -3.09 5.18
N LEU A 30 -8.48 -3.32 4.22
CA LEU A 30 -8.79 -3.62 2.82
C LEU A 30 -9.01 -5.13 2.60
N TYR A 31 -10.03 -5.70 3.24
CA TYR A 31 -10.26 -7.15 3.26
C TYR A 31 -10.54 -7.76 1.88
N ILE A 32 -11.30 -7.09 1.01
CA ILE A 32 -11.58 -7.59 -0.34
C ILE A 32 -10.29 -7.69 -1.16
N THR A 33 -9.45 -6.66 -1.09
CA THR A 33 -8.14 -6.63 -1.75
C THR A 33 -7.22 -7.73 -1.20
N ALA A 34 -7.23 -7.94 0.11
CA ALA A 34 -6.44 -9.00 0.76
C ALA A 34 -6.83 -10.39 0.24
N VAL A 35 -8.13 -10.68 0.11
CA VAL A 35 -8.62 -11.98 -0.43
C VAL A 35 -8.21 -12.16 -1.90
N ILE A 36 -8.35 -11.13 -2.73
CA ILE A 36 -7.94 -11.18 -4.15
C ILE A 36 -6.42 -11.43 -4.26
N LYS A 37 -5.61 -10.75 -3.44
CA LYS A 37 -4.16 -10.95 -3.38
C LYS A 37 -3.78 -12.33 -2.87
N LEU A 38 -4.54 -12.90 -1.95
CA LEU A 38 -4.34 -14.27 -1.48
C LEU A 38 -4.57 -15.28 -2.61
N LEU A 39 -5.68 -15.18 -3.34
CA LEU A 39 -5.97 -16.06 -4.47
C LEU A 39 -4.93 -15.94 -5.59
N THR A 40 -4.63 -14.70 -5.98
CA THR A 40 -3.63 -14.41 -7.02
C THR A 40 -2.23 -14.82 -6.58
N GLY A 41 -1.91 -14.65 -5.30
CA GLY A 41 -0.63 -15.02 -4.72
C GLY A 41 -0.41 -16.52 -4.70
N ILE A 42 -1.43 -17.31 -4.33
CA ILE A 42 -1.36 -18.78 -4.43
C ILE A 42 -1.13 -19.21 -5.88
N LEU A 43 -1.84 -18.61 -6.83
CA LEU A 43 -1.64 -18.86 -8.26
C LEU A 43 -0.20 -18.55 -8.70
N GLY A 44 0.35 -17.42 -8.25
CA GLY A 44 1.73 -17.03 -8.55
C GLY A 44 2.78 -17.98 -7.98
N VAL A 45 2.59 -18.48 -6.75
CA VAL A 45 3.49 -19.49 -6.15
C VAL A 45 3.50 -20.78 -6.99
N VAL A 46 2.33 -21.27 -7.42
CA VAL A 46 2.23 -22.50 -8.23
C VAL A 46 2.87 -22.30 -9.60
N LEU A 47 2.65 -21.14 -10.25
CA LEU A 47 3.25 -20.82 -11.54
C LEU A 47 4.79 -20.77 -11.45
N LEU A 48 5.34 -20.11 -10.43
CA LEU A 48 6.78 -20.01 -10.23
C LEU A 48 7.42 -21.36 -9.89
N ASP A 49 6.74 -22.20 -9.11
CA ASP A 49 7.19 -23.58 -8.86
C ASP A 49 7.25 -24.37 -10.18
N SER A 50 6.23 -24.24 -11.03
CA SER A 50 6.19 -24.90 -12.34
C SER A 50 7.29 -24.40 -13.28
N PHE A 51 7.57 -23.10 -13.33
CA PHE A 51 8.64 -22.56 -14.19
C PHE A 51 10.01 -23.07 -13.77
N CYS A 52 10.26 -23.18 -12.47
CA CYS A 52 11.52 -23.68 -11.96
C CYS A 52 11.73 -25.16 -12.30
N ARG A 53 10.68 -25.99 -12.29
CA ARG A 53 10.74 -27.41 -12.69
C ARG A 53 11.08 -27.63 -14.17
N VAL A 54 10.87 -26.62 -15.02
CA VAL A 54 11.16 -26.68 -16.47
C VAL A 54 12.53 -26.03 -16.78
N ASP A 55 13.39 -25.86 -15.77
CA ASP A 55 14.73 -25.24 -15.88
C ASP A 55 14.70 -23.72 -16.22
N LEU A 56 13.53 -23.07 -16.15
CA LEU A 56 13.39 -21.61 -16.32
C LEU A 56 13.69 -20.84 -15.02
N GLY A 57 14.73 -21.27 -14.29
CA GLY A 57 15.12 -20.64 -13.02
C GLY A 57 15.41 -19.14 -13.19
N VAL A 58 16.13 -18.75 -14.25
CA VAL A 58 16.49 -17.36 -14.54
C VAL A 58 15.25 -16.48 -14.74
N VAL A 59 14.23 -16.97 -15.45
CA VAL A 59 12.98 -16.23 -15.68
C VAL A 59 12.25 -15.99 -14.36
N SER A 60 12.21 -17.00 -13.49
CA SER A 60 11.59 -16.88 -12.17
C SER A 60 12.26 -15.82 -11.29
N TRP A 61 13.60 -15.68 -11.37
CA TRP A 61 14.34 -14.62 -10.68
C TRP A 61 13.98 -13.22 -11.18
N VAL A 62 13.79 -13.04 -12.48
CA VAL A 62 13.36 -11.74 -13.04
C VAL A 62 11.94 -11.38 -12.58
N VAL A 63 11.03 -12.36 -12.60
CA VAL A 63 9.64 -12.17 -12.14
C VAL A 63 9.60 -11.72 -10.68
N ILE A 64 10.37 -12.36 -9.79
CA ILE A 64 10.39 -11.95 -8.38
C ILE A 64 11.07 -10.61 -8.15
N ALA A 65 12.08 -10.23 -8.97
CA ALA A 65 12.78 -8.96 -8.82
C ALA A 65 11.92 -7.76 -9.29
N THR A 66 11.05 -7.99 -10.29
CA THR A 66 10.21 -6.96 -10.92
C THR A 66 9.44 -6.08 -9.92
N PRO A 67 8.65 -6.61 -8.97
CA PRO A 67 7.92 -5.77 -8.01
C PRO A 67 8.86 -4.93 -7.14
N PHE A 68 9.99 -5.48 -6.68
CA PHE A 68 10.95 -4.72 -5.87
C PHE A 68 11.56 -3.56 -6.64
N ILE A 69 11.99 -3.79 -7.88
CA ILE A 69 12.54 -2.74 -8.75
C ILE A 69 11.50 -1.65 -9.01
N ILE A 70 10.26 -2.02 -9.35
CA ILE A 70 9.19 -1.06 -9.59
C ILE A 70 8.90 -0.24 -8.32
N THR A 71 8.79 -0.88 -7.15
CA THR A 71 8.54 -0.15 -5.88
C THR A 71 9.69 0.79 -5.51
N ALA A 72 10.94 0.39 -5.73
CA ALA A 72 12.10 1.22 -5.46
C ALA A 72 12.15 2.44 -6.38
N LEU A 73 11.90 2.25 -7.68
CA LEU A 73 11.83 3.34 -8.66
C LEU A 73 10.65 4.27 -8.39
N ALA A 74 9.47 3.72 -8.10
CA ALA A 74 8.29 4.53 -7.75
C ALA A 74 8.56 5.39 -6.50
N SER A 75 9.20 4.81 -5.48
CA SER A 75 9.55 5.52 -4.25
C SER A 75 10.58 6.63 -4.50
N SER A 76 11.62 6.37 -5.32
CA SER A 76 12.65 7.37 -5.62
C SER A 76 12.08 8.54 -6.43
N ILE A 77 11.20 8.26 -7.40
CA ILE A 77 10.52 9.30 -8.17
C ILE A 77 9.57 10.10 -7.27
N ALA A 78 8.81 9.43 -6.39
CA ALA A 78 7.90 10.11 -5.48
C ALA A 78 8.62 11.07 -4.52
N MET A 79 9.76 10.64 -3.96
CA MET A 79 10.60 11.48 -3.10
C MET A 79 11.32 12.58 -3.90
N GLY A 80 11.81 12.27 -5.10
CA GLY A 80 12.51 13.24 -5.96
C GLY A 80 11.60 14.36 -6.46
N LEU A 81 10.32 14.06 -6.70
CA LEU A 81 9.29 15.04 -7.10
C LEU A 81 8.61 15.72 -5.90
N GLN A 82 8.92 15.31 -4.66
CA GLN A 82 8.25 15.77 -3.44
C GLN A 82 6.72 15.73 -3.57
N LEU A 83 6.21 14.60 -4.10
CA LEU A 83 4.77 14.39 -4.27
C LEU A 83 4.03 14.50 -2.93
N ASP A 84 4.69 14.21 -1.81
CA ASP A 84 4.19 14.43 -0.45
C ASP A 84 3.77 15.89 -0.18
N LYS A 85 4.58 16.88 -0.58
CA LYS A 85 4.25 18.31 -0.40
C LYS A 85 3.11 18.73 -1.30
N THR A 86 3.16 18.29 -2.56
CA THR A 86 2.16 18.62 -3.58
C THR A 86 0.80 18.03 -3.22
N VAL A 87 0.75 16.76 -2.82
CA VAL A 87 -0.46 16.10 -2.32
C VAL A 87 -0.99 16.81 -1.07
N THR A 88 -0.12 17.14 -0.11
CA THR A 88 -0.55 17.87 1.09
C THR A 88 -1.19 19.22 0.74
N ALA A 89 -0.60 19.98 -0.20
CA ALA A 89 -1.20 21.22 -0.67
C ALA A 89 -2.60 20.98 -1.26
N TYR A 90 -2.75 20.05 -2.20
CA TYR A 90 -4.06 19.74 -2.80
C TYR A 90 -5.10 19.16 -1.84
N THR A 91 -4.66 18.44 -0.79
CA THR A 91 -5.58 17.87 0.21
C THR A 91 -6.08 18.94 1.19
N ILE A 92 -5.40 20.09 1.30
CA ILE A 92 -5.79 21.20 2.19
C ILE A 92 -6.84 22.14 1.53
N GLU A 93 -7.03 22.09 0.21
CA GLU A 93 -7.93 23.01 -0.52
C GLU A 93 -9.44 22.69 -0.37
N GLN A 94 -9.84 21.59 0.29
CA GLN A 94 -11.27 21.30 0.53
C GLN A 94 -11.84 21.92 1.82
N PHE A 95 -11.02 22.58 2.64
CA PHE A 95 -11.54 23.41 3.72
C PHE A 95 -11.91 24.77 3.13
N THR A 96 -13.19 24.94 2.82
CA THR A 96 -13.74 26.25 2.45
C THR A 96 -13.27 27.26 3.51
N PRO A 97 -12.48 28.28 3.16
CA PRO A 97 -12.14 29.31 4.12
C PRO A 97 -13.45 29.95 4.54
N LEU A 98 -13.74 29.91 5.85
CA LEU A 98 -14.93 30.52 6.44
C LEU A 98 -15.05 31.95 5.90
N THR A 99 -15.98 32.16 4.96
CA THR A 99 -16.39 33.49 4.51
C THR A 99 -16.82 34.28 5.75
N ALA A 100 -16.42 35.54 5.79
CA ALA A 100 -16.29 36.40 6.98
C ALA A 100 -17.55 36.64 7.83
N ASP A 101 -18.66 35.97 7.54
CA ASP A 101 -19.92 35.99 8.30
C ASP A 101 -19.91 35.07 9.54
N ASP A 102 -18.97 34.12 9.64
CA ASP A 102 -18.89 33.13 10.75
C ASP A 102 -18.04 33.57 11.97
N LYS A 103 -17.90 34.88 12.22
CA LYS A 103 -17.16 35.38 13.40
C LYS A 103 -17.75 34.92 14.74
N LYS A 104 -18.99 34.45 14.75
CA LYS A 104 -19.72 34.01 15.96
C LYS A 104 -19.31 32.61 16.45
N ASN A 105 -18.80 31.75 15.59
CA ASN A 105 -18.47 30.36 15.94
C ASN A 105 -16.96 30.06 15.86
N ARG A 106 -16.15 31.12 15.74
CA ARG A 106 -14.69 31.04 15.57
C ARG A 106 -14.05 30.19 16.67
N ASP A 107 -14.47 30.38 17.93
CA ASP A 107 -13.98 29.69 19.12
C ASP A 107 -14.07 28.17 19.00
N LYS A 108 -15.17 27.62 18.47
CA LYS A 108 -15.31 26.16 18.28
C LYS A 108 -14.34 25.59 17.26
N TYR A 109 -14.03 26.35 16.20
CA TYR A 109 -13.12 25.89 15.16
C TYR A 109 -11.64 26.02 15.57
N VAL A 110 -11.26 27.07 16.30
CA VAL A 110 -9.87 27.21 16.79
C VAL A 110 -9.51 26.16 17.84
N THR A 111 -10.48 25.70 18.64
CA THR A 111 -10.24 24.64 19.63
C THR A 111 -9.94 23.29 18.97
N GLN A 112 -10.58 22.98 17.84
CA GLN A 112 -10.33 21.75 17.07
C GLN A 112 -8.94 21.73 16.40
N LEU A 113 -8.42 22.91 16.03
CA LEU A 113 -7.10 23.05 15.39
C LEU A 113 -5.94 23.09 16.40
N LYS A 114 -6.19 23.54 17.64
CA LYS A 114 -5.16 23.66 18.68
C LYS A 114 -4.80 22.32 19.34
N GLY A 115 -5.56 21.25 19.05
CA GLY A 115 -5.35 19.90 19.57
C GLY A 115 -4.25 19.08 18.88
N GLY A 116 -3.63 19.57 17.79
CA GLY A 116 -2.50 18.89 17.16
C GLY A 116 -2.82 17.58 16.42
N GLU A 117 -4.10 17.20 16.31
CA GLU A 117 -4.56 16.09 15.50
C GLU A 117 -5.29 16.62 14.26
N ALA A 118 -4.89 16.12 13.09
CA ALA A 118 -5.56 16.46 11.84
C ALA A 118 -7.05 16.11 11.95
N PRO A 119 -7.98 16.99 11.55
CA PRO A 119 -9.40 16.68 11.61
C PRO A 119 -9.66 15.51 10.67
N VAL A 120 -9.97 14.35 11.26
CA VAL A 120 -10.41 13.17 10.52
C VAL A 120 -11.69 13.56 9.79
N SER A 121 -11.67 13.42 8.47
CA SER A 121 -12.83 13.70 7.62
C SER A 121 -14.07 13.03 8.19
N SER A 122 -15.04 13.84 8.62
CA SER A 122 -16.35 13.37 9.11
C SER A 122 -17.17 12.64 8.04
N VAL A 123 -16.66 12.57 6.79
CA VAL A 123 -17.22 11.79 5.69
C VAL A 123 -16.83 10.31 5.77
N ALA A 124 -15.74 9.94 6.46
CA ALA A 124 -15.33 8.54 6.65
C ALA A 124 -16.10 7.82 7.78
N VAL A 125 -16.86 8.55 8.61
CA VAL A 125 -17.67 7.97 9.69
C VAL A 125 -19.08 7.57 9.20
N TYR A 126 -19.50 8.05 8.02
CA TYR A 126 -20.79 7.73 7.42
C TYR A 126 -20.63 7.22 5.98
N ARG A 127 -19.86 6.13 5.79
CA ARG A 127 -20.09 5.21 4.65
C ARG A 127 -19.46 3.84 4.87
#